data_AF-A0A158JLU2-F1
#
_entry.id   AF-A0A158JLU2-F1
#
_cell.length_a   1.000
_cell.length_b   1.000
_cell.length_c   1.000
_cell.angle_alpha   90.00
_cell.angle_beta   90.00
_cell.angle_gamma   90.00
#
_symmetry.space_group_name_H-M   'P 1'
#
loop_
_entity.id
_entity.type
_entity.pdbx_description
1 polymer ?
#
loop_
_entity_poly.entity_id
_entity_poly.type
_entity_poly.pdbx_seq_one_letter_code
_entity_poly.pdbx_strand_id
1 'polypeptide(L)'
;MKRRSLLKFGSMSGALAIAGQLPISKAQAADTGPIKVGVLHSLSGTMAISETSLKDTALMTIAQINASGGVLGRQLEPVVVDPASNWPLFAEKARQLISQDKVAVTFGCWTSVSRKSVLPVFEELNGLLFYPVQYEGEEMSRNVFYTGAAPNQQAIPATEYLMSKEGGGAKRFFLLGTDYVYPRTTNKILRAFLHSKGVKDDDIQEVYTPFGHADYQTIVANIKTFSQAGKTCVISTVNGDSNVPFYKELGNQGLKATDVPVVAFSVGEEELRGIDTKPLVGNLAAWNYFMSLKNPENTKFKAMFADWVKKNNLPGGDKRVTNDPMEATFVGIHMWKQAAEKAKSVDVDKIRVAMVGQKFAAPSGFTLEMDGNHHLHKPVMIGEVRADGQFNVVWRTKTAIRAQPWSPYIQGNESKPDVVSSIPDFLRRRRVA
;
A
#
# COMPACT_ATOMS: atom_id res chain seq x y z
N MET A 1 93.29 33.20 -33.05
CA MET A 1 92.45 33.13 -31.82
C MET A 1 92.04 31.68 -31.61
N LYS A 2 92.87 30.76 -31.09
CA LYS A 2 93.14 30.42 -29.67
C LYS A 2 91.91 30.28 -28.76
N ARG A 3 91.37 29.06 -28.60
CA ARG A 3 91.37 28.18 -27.39
C ARG A 3 90.22 27.14 -27.49
N ARG A 4 90.53 25.84 -27.63
CA ARG A 4 90.52 24.76 -26.59
C ARG A 4 89.10 24.51 -26.03
N SER A 5 88.53 23.30 -26.01
CA SER A 5 89.05 22.09 -25.34
C SER A 5 88.19 20.85 -25.64
N LEU A 6 88.85 19.71 -25.86
CA LEU A 6 88.35 18.34 -25.65
C LEU A 6 88.33 17.99 -24.14
N LEU A 7 87.77 16.81 -23.79
CA LEU A 7 87.71 16.09 -22.49
C LEU A 7 86.28 16.12 -21.88
N LYS A 8 85.65 15.03 -21.43
CA LYS A 8 86.14 13.74 -20.91
C LYS A 8 85.02 12.69 -20.93
N PHE A 9 85.40 11.43 -21.12
CA PHE A 9 84.65 10.23 -20.72
C PHE A 9 84.38 10.23 -19.20
N GLY A 10 83.20 9.75 -18.80
CA GLY A 10 82.85 9.46 -17.41
C GLY A 10 81.67 8.50 -17.34
N SER A 11 81.95 7.22 -17.18
CA SER A 11 81.01 6.14 -16.88
C SER A 11 80.81 6.04 -15.36
N MET A 12 79.56 6.08 -14.87
CA MET A 12 79.13 5.29 -13.70
C MET A 12 77.61 5.29 -13.47
N SER A 13 77.04 4.09 -13.56
CA SER A 13 76.06 3.45 -12.66
C SER A 13 74.78 4.17 -12.19
N GLY A 14 73.64 3.53 -12.50
CA GLY A 14 72.59 3.28 -11.51
C GLY A 14 71.21 3.90 -11.77
N ALA A 15 70.29 3.12 -12.33
CA ALA A 15 68.95 2.85 -11.78
C ALA A 15 68.06 2.17 -12.84
N LEU A 16 67.78 0.88 -12.65
CA LEU A 16 66.61 0.24 -13.27
C LEU A 16 65.35 0.90 -12.69
N ALA A 17 64.65 1.68 -13.50
CA ALA A 17 63.26 2.02 -13.22
C ALA A 17 62.36 0.91 -13.77
N ILE A 18 62.07 -0.08 -12.92
CA ILE A 18 60.92 -0.97 -13.11
C ILE A 18 59.68 -0.09 -12.92
N ALA A 19 59.14 0.44 -14.02
CA ALA A 19 57.84 1.08 -14.03
C ALA A 19 56.80 -0.02 -13.80
N GLY A 20 56.38 -0.17 -12.54
CA GLY A 20 55.31 -1.09 -12.15
C GLY A 20 54.05 -0.80 -12.93
N GLN A 21 53.62 -1.77 -13.74
CA GLN A 21 52.27 -1.83 -14.27
C GLN A 21 51.33 -2.05 -13.09
N LEU A 22 50.81 -0.96 -12.54
CA LEU A 22 49.64 -1.00 -11.68
C LEU A 22 48.49 -1.60 -12.49
N PRO A 23 47.81 -2.66 -12.01
CA PRO A 23 46.58 -3.09 -12.65
C PRO A 23 45.58 -1.94 -12.49
N ILE A 24 45.29 -1.26 -13.60
CA ILE A 24 44.15 -0.36 -13.69
C ILE A 24 42.93 -1.26 -13.52
N SER A 25 42.45 -1.35 -12.28
CA SER A 25 41.12 -1.86 -11.98
C SER A 25 40.18 -1.14 -12.93
N LYS A 26 39.59 -1.88 -13.87
CA LYS A 26 38.45 -1.40 -14.64
C LYS A 26 37.40 -1.00 -13.62
N ALA A 27 37.31 0.30 -13.32
CA ALA A 27 36.13 0.84 -12.67
C ALA A 27 34.97 0.39 -13.55
N GLN A 28 34.13 -0.50 -13.03
CA GLN A 28 32.81 -0.75 -13.61
C GLN A 28 32.22 0.64 -13.86
N ALA A 29 31.98 0.97 -15.13
CA ALA A 29 31.23 2.15 -15.47
C ALA A 29 29.97 2.10 -14.60
N ALA A 30 29.86 3.04 -13.66
CA ALA A 30 28.66 3.19 -12.87
C ALA A 30 27.52 3.30 -13.90
N ASP A 31 26.54 2.42 -13.81
CA ASP A 31 25.36 2.44 -14.68
C ASP A 31 24.74 3.85 -14.61
N THR A 32 25.04 4.69 -15.63
CA THR A 32 24.82 6.14 -15.61
C THR A 32 23.42 6.54 -16.09
N GLY A 33 22.63 5.58 -16.58
CA GLY A 33 21.26 5.82 -17.03
C GLY A 33 20.29 6.09 -15.87
N PRO A 34 19.08 6.57 -16.16
CA PRO A 34 18.04 6.67 -15.14
C PRO A 34 17.72 5.32 -14.48
N ILE A 35 17.17 5.34 -13.27
CA ILE A 35 16.64 4.15 -12.59
C ILE A 35 15.18 4.03 -12.98
N LYS A 36 14.83 2.98 -13.71
CA LYS A 36 13.43 2.74 -14.12
C LYS A 36 12.60 2.22 -12.95
N VAL A 37 11.40 2.77 -12.80
CA VAL A 37 10.44 2.45 -11.73
C VAL A 37 9.11 2.05 -12.35
N GLY A 38 8.68 0.80 -12.13
CA GLY A 38 7.39 0.31 -12.63
C GLY A 38 6.22 0.90 -11.86
N VAL A 39 5.17 1.30 -12.58
CA VAL A 39 3.88 1.73 -12.04
C VAL A 39 2.79 0.86 -12.65
N LEU A 40 2.29 -0.11 -11.87
CA LEU A 40 1.40 -1.17 -12.33
C LEU A 40 0.02 -1.02 -11.67
N HIS A 41 -0.82 -0.15 -12.25
CA HIS A 41 -2.13 0.21 -11.73
C HIS A 41 -3.18 0.22 -12.84
N SER A 42 -4.38 -0.28 -12.56
CA SER A 42 -5.50 -0.22 -13.50
C SER A 42 -5.86 1.24 -13.78
N LEU A 43 -5.71 1.68 -15.03
CA LEU A 43 -6.14 3.01 -15.50
C LEU A 43 -7.46 2.93 -16.27
N SER A 44 -7.90 1.71 -16.56
CA SER A 44 -9.20 1.36 -17.12
C SER A 44 -9.81 0.13 -16.42
N GLY A 45 -11.10 -0.13 -16.67
CA GLY A 45 -11.86 -1.20 -16.00
C GLY A 45 -12.39 -0.81 -14.61
N THR A 46 -12.96 -1.80 -13.92
CA THR A 46 -13.73 -1.64 -12.65
C THR A 46 -12.93 -0.98 -11.52
N MET A 47 -11.60 -1.11 -11.52
CA MET A 47 -10.73 -0.55 -10.48
C MET A 47 -10.12 0.81 -10.83
N ALA A 48 -10.37 1.36 -12.02
CA ALA A 48 -9.75 2.61 -12.47
C ALA A 48 -10.04 3.81 -11.56
N ILE A 49 -11.25 3.85 -10.96
CA ILE A 49 -11.66 4.89 -10.01
C ILE A 49 -10.74 4.96 -8.79
N SER A 50 -10.24 3.82 -8.32
CA SER A 50 -9.39 3.72 -7.14
C SER A 50 -7.90 3.81 -7.50
N GLU A 51 -7.47 3.14 -8.58
CA GLU A 51 -6.06 2.93 -8.91
C GLU A 51 -5.41 4.11 -9.64
N THR A 52 -6.17 4.94 -10.37
CA THR A 52 -5.62 6.09 -11.11
C THR A 52 -4.91 7.08 -10.17
N SER A 53 -5.47 7.31 -8.98
CA SER A 53 -4.89 8.21 -7.97
C SER A 53 -3.58 7.70 -7.37
N LEU A 54 -3.35 6.38 -7.40
CA LEU A 54 -2.07 5.79 -6.99
C LEU A 54 -0.99 6.02 -8.03
N LYS A 55 -1.32 5.86 -9.32
CA LYS A 55 -0.42 6.25 -10.41
C LYS A 55 -0.06 7.73 -10.33
N ASP A 56 -1.04 8.62 -10.11
CA ASP A 56 -0.77 10.06 -10.00
C ASP A 56 0.11 10.40 -8.81
N THR A 57 -0.10 9.72 -7.66
CA THR A 57 0.75 9.88 -6.46
C THR A 57 2.17 9.37 -6.71
N ALA A 58 2.33 8.22 -7.37
CA ALA A 58 3.65 7.70 -7.71
C ALA A 58 4.43 8.66 -8.61
N LEU A 59 3.79 9.20 -9.65
CA LEU A 59 4.41 10.18 -10.55
C LEU A 59 4.78 11.48 -9.83
N MET A 60 3.90 11.99 -8.94
CA MET A 60 4.19 13.14 -8.10
C MET A 60 5.43 12.90 -7.22
N THR A 61 5.48 11.79 -6.49
CA THR A 61 6.58 11.48 -5.58
C THR A 61 7.89 11.29 -6.33
N ILE A 62 7.86 10.61 -7.48
CA ILE A 62 9.02 10.45 -8.37
C ILE A 62 9.54 11.82 -8.85
N ALA A 63 8.65 12.70 -9.29
CA ALA A 63 9.02 14.04 -9.75
C ALA A 63 9.68 14.87 -8.64
N GLN A 64 9.20 14.77 -7.40
CA GLN A 64 9.82 15.44 -6.25
C GLN A 64 11.20 14.89 -5.90
N ILE A 65 11.36 13.56 -5.93
CA ILE A 65 12.65 12.92 -5.69
C ILE A 65 13.66 13.37 -6.75
N ASN A 66 13.24 13.40 -8.02
CA ASN A 66 14.04 13.86 -9.15
C ASN A 66 14.47 15.33 -9.01
N ALA A 67 13.54 16.20 -8.62
CA ALA A 67 13.83 17.61 -8.34
C ALA A 67 14.83 17.81 -7.19
N SER A 68 14.98 16.80 -6.32
CA SER A 68 15.94 16.78 -5.21
C SER A 68 17.25 16.03 -5.52
N GLY A 69 17.54 15.77 -6.81
CA GLY A 69 18.77 15.10 -7.24
C GLY A 69 18.63 13.58 -7.49
N GLY A 70 17.42 13.04 -7.41
CA GLY A 70 17.14 11.63 -7.71
C GLY A 70 17.55 10.67 -6.59
N VAL A 71 17.96 9.46 -6.97
CA VAL A 71 18.42 8.40 -6.07
C VAL A 71 19.82 7.98 -6.48
N LEU A 72 20.79 8.04 -5.56
CA LEU A 72 22.21 7.78 -5.85
C LEU A 72 22.75 8.64 -7.01
N GLY A 73 22.25 9.87 -7.15
CA GLY A 73 22.60 10.80 -8.23
C GLY A 73 21.97 10.47 -9.59
N ARG A 74 21.09 9.48 -9.67
CA ARG A 74 20.38 9.07 -10.90
C ARG A 74 18.92 9.50 -10.85
N GLN A 75 18.41 10.00 -11.97
CA GLN A 75 16.99 10.32 -12.12
C GLN A 75 16.16 9.04 -12.13
N LEU A 76 14.96 9.09 -11.55
CA LEU A 76 13.96 8.04 -11.63
C LEU A 76 13.13 8.21 -12.91
N GLU A 77 12.96 7.15 -13.67
CA GLU A 77 12.14 7.12 -14.89
C GLU A 77 10.92 6.21 -14.67
N PRO A 78 9.70 6.76 -14.55
CA PRO A 78 8.50 5.94 -14.36
C PRO A 78 8.12 5.21 -15.65
N VAL A 79 7.89 3.90 -15.56
CA VAL A 79 7.33 3.06 -16.61
C VAL A 79 5.90 2.68 -16.21
N VAL A 80 4.92 3.36 -16.79
CA VAL A 80 3.50 3.19 -16.46
C VAL A 80 2.86 2.18 -17.40
N VAL A 81 2.17 1.18 -16.85
CA VAL A 81 1.44 0.17 -17.61
C VAL A 81 0.01 0.03 -17.08
N ASP A 82 -0.96 -0.08 -17.98
CA ASP A 82 -2.37 -0.27 -17.65
C ASP A 82 -2.77 -1.75 -17.85
N PRO A 83 -3.04 -2.50 -16.76
CA PRO A 83 -3.56 -3.85 -16.82
C PRO A 83 -5.10 -3.93 -16.89
N ALA A 84 -5.81 -2.80 -16.98
CA ALA A 84 -7.24 -2.71 -17.29
C ALA A 84 -8.17 -3.53 -16.37
N SER A 85 -7.83 -3.70 -15.09
CA SER A 85 -8.53 -4.60 -14.16
C SER A 85 -8.60 -6.06 -14.65
N ASN A 86 -7.66 -6.49 -15.49
CA ASN A 86 -7.55 -7.84 -16.04
C ASN A 86 -6.37 -8.58 -15.39
N TRP A 87 -6.68 -9.60 -14.59
CA TRP A 87 -5.68 -10.25 -13.72
C TRP A 87 -4.59 -11.01 -14.49
N PRO A 88 -4.89 -11.74 -15.58
CA PRO A 88 -3.84 -12.25 -16.48
C PRO A 88 -2.95 -11.14 -17.07
N LEU A 89 -3.54 -10.01 -17.47
CA LEU A 89 -2.79 -8.88 -18.01
C LEU A 89 -1.87 -8.25 -16.96
N PHE A 90 -2.25 -8.22 -15.69
CA PHE A 90 -1.35 -7.83 -14.59
C PHE A 90 -0.07 -8.67 -14.59
N ALA A 91 -0.17 -10.00 -14.72
CA ALA A 91 0.99 -10.88 -14.76
C ALA A 91 1.86 -10.65 -16.02
N GLU A 92 1.24 -10.45 -17.18
CA GLU A 92 1.94 -10.09 -18.42
C GLU A 92 2.72 -8.77 -18.25
N LYS A 93 2.06 -7.72 -17.74
CA LYS A 93 2.68 -6.41 -17.53
C LYS A 93 3.76 -6.44 -16.45
N ALA A 94 3.59 -7.22 -15.39
CA ALA A 94 4.65 -7.45 -14.41
C ALA A 94 5.90 -8.08 -15.07
N ARG A 95 5.70 -9.09 -15.92
CA ARG A 95 6.82 -9.71 -16.65
C ARG A 95 7.48 -8.74 -17.62
N GLN A 96 6.69 -7.92 -18.33
CA GLN A 96 7.20 -6.85 -19.19
C GLN A 96 8.10 -5.89 -18.40
N LEU A 97 7.60 -5.35 -17.29
CA LEU A 97 8.33 -4.39 -16.45
C LEU A 97 9.68 -4.95 -15.98
N ILE A 98 9.71 -6.20 -15.52
CA ILE A 98 10.93 -6.82 -14.97
C ILE A 98 11.88 -7.28 -16.09
N SER A 99 11.35 -7.98 -17.10
CA SER A 99 12.19 -8.67 -18.10
C SER A 99 12.58 -7.79 -19.27
N GLN A 100 11.72 -6.88 -19.71
CA GLN A 100 11.94 -6.03 -20.88
C GLN A 100 12.36 -4.63 -20.47
N ASP A 101 11.57 -3.98 -19.61
CA ASP A 101 11.84 -2.60 -19.20
C ASP A 101 12.98 -2.51 -18.17
N LYS A 102 13.30 -3.62 -17.49
CA LYS A 102 14.37 -3.72 -16.48
C LYS A 102 14.18 -2.74 -15.32
N VAL A 103 12.95 -2.61 -14.83
CA VAL A 103 12.67 -1.76 -13.67
C VAL A 103 13.39 -2.27 -12.41
N ALA A 104 13.87 -1.34 -11.58
CA ALA A 104 14.52 -1.67 -10.30
C ALA A 104 13.51 -2.02 -9.20
N VAL A 105 12.29 -1.50 -9.30
CA VAL A 105 11.18 -1.69 -8.36
C VAL A 105 9.86 -1.41 -9.07
N THR A 106 8.78 -2.02 -8.60
CA THR A 106 7.41 -1.73 -9.05
C THR A 106 6.55 -1.29 -7.86
N PHE A 107 5.77 -0.23 -8.05
CA PHE A 107 4.67 0.18 -7.17
C PHE A 107 3.37 -0.13 -7.89
N GLY A 108 2.49 -0.94 -7.29
CA GLY A 108 1.35 -1.43 -8.05
C GLY A 108 0.42 -2.37 -7.33
N CYS A 109 -0.56 -2.83 -8.10
CA CYS A 109 -1.69 -3.66 -7.71
C CYS A 109 -2.67 -2.94 -6.77
N TRP A 110 -3.88 -3.48 -6.70
CA TRP A 110 -4.90 -3.07 -5.73
C TRP A 110 -5.66 -4.28 -5.20
N THR A 111 -6.26 -5.06 -6.10
CA THR A 111 -7.02 -6.23 -5.67
C THR A 111 -6.04 -7.33 -5.28
N SER A 112 -6.33 -8.08 -4.22
CA SER A 112 -5.51 -9.26 -3.88
C SER A 112 -5.41 -10.28 -5.00
N VAL A 113 -6.39 -10.36 -5.91
CA VAL A 113 -6.28 -11.19 -7.12
C VAL A 113 -5.22 -10.66 -8.09
N SER A 114 -5.11 -9.34 -8.28
CA SER A 114 -4.02 -8.74 -9.06
C SER A 114 -2.65 -9.05 -8.43
N ARG A 115 -2.51 -8.88 -7.10
CA ARG A 115 -1.29 -9.22 -6.36
C ARG A 115 -0.92 -10.69 -6.53
N LYS A 116 -1.87 -11.61 -6.30
CA LYS A 116 -1.63 -13.06 -6.46
C LYS A 116 -1.30 -13.45 -7.90
N SER A 117 -1.79 -12.71 -8.90
CA SER A 117 -1.46 -12.95 -10.31
C SER A 117 -0.03 -12.55 -10.64
N VAL A 118 0.48 -11.45 -10.06
CA VAL A 118 1.85 -10.99 -10.31
C VAL A 118 2.88 -11.70 -9.45
N LEU A 119 2.50 -12.17 -8.26
CA LEU A 119 3.42 -12.71 -7.26
C LEU A 119 4.38 -13.78 -7.82
N PRO A 120 3.92 -14.82 -8.56
CA PRO A 120 4.83 -15.81 -9.13
C PRO A 120 5.88 -15.20 -10.07
N VAL A 121 5.51 -14.15 -10.83
CA VAL A 121 6.43 -13.46 -11.75
C VAL A 121 7.51 -12.70 -10.98
N PHE A 122 7.13 -12.00 -9.91
CA PHE A 122 8.06 -11.27 -9.05
C PHE A 122 9.02 -12.21 -8.31
N GLU A 123 8.53 -13.38 -7.86
CA GLU A 123 9.38 -14.39 -7.21
C GLU A 123 10.31 -15.10 -8.19
N GLU A 124 9.81 -15.52 -9.36
CA GLU A 124 10.59 -16.16 -10.41
C GLU A 124 11.74 -15.28 -10.91
N LEU A 125 11.45 -13.99 -11.15
CA LEU A 125 12.39 -13.06 -11.76
C LEU A 125 13.18 -12.21 -10.74
N ASN A 126 13.00 -12.49 -9.44
CA ASN A 126 13.53 -11.69 -8.32
C ASN A 126 13.23 -10.19 -8.47
N GLY A 127 12.04 -9.83 -8.94
CA GLY A 127 11.56 -8.45 -8.95
C GLY A 127 11.18 -7.97 -7.55
N LEU A 128 10.93 -6.66 -7.39
CA LEU A 128 10.46 -6.09 -6.14
C LEU A 128 9.15 -5.32 -6.32
N LEU A 129 8.12 -5.70 -5.56
CA LEU A 129 6.81 -5.05 -5.53
C LEU A 129 6.59 -4.32 -4.19
N PHE A 130 6.08 -3.10 -4.25
CA PHE A 130 5.45 -2.42 -3.13
C PHE A 130 3.94 -2.41 -3.34
N TYR A 131 3.21 -2.99 -2.40
CA TYR A 131 1.77 -3.20 -2.45
C TYR A 131 1.06 -2.27 -1.44
N PRO A 132 0.37 -1.21 -1.91
CA PRO A 132 0.04 -0.06 -1.08
C PRO A 132 -1.39 -0.05 -0.54
N VAL A 133 -2.02 -1.21 -0.34
CA VAL A 133 -3.45 -1.28 -0.02
C VAL A 133 -3.72 -2.40 0.99
N GLN A 134 -4.76 -2.23 1.81
CA GLN A 134 -5.22 -3.24 2.75
C GLN A 134 -5.51 -4.57 2.07
N TYR A 135 -5.31 -5.67 2.80
CA TYR A 135 -5.57 -7.00 2.30
C TYR A 135 -5.89 -8.01 3.41
N GLU A 136 -6.10 -9.25 2.99
CA GLU A 136 -6.60 -10.33 3.83
C GLU A 136 -5.58 -10.94 4.79
N GLY A 137 -4.29 -10.57 4.70
CA GLY A 137 -3.24 -11.33 5.36
C GLY A 137 -2.95 -12.64 4.63
N GLU A 138 -2.56 -13.66 5.37
CA GLU A 138 -2.33 -15.02 4.89
C GLU A 138 -1.27 -15.12 3.79
N GLU A 139 -0.32 -14.18 3.79
CA GLU A 139 0.74 -14.12 2.79
C GLU A 139 2.00 -13.45 3.36
N MET A 140 3.14 -13.99 2.99
CA MET A 140 4.43 -13.34 3.16
C MET A 140 5.29 -13.69 1.95
N SER A 141 5.86 -12.68 1.31
CA SER A 141 6.79 -12.89 0.20
C SER A 141 8.07 -12.09 0.41
N ARG A 142 9.19 -12.70 0.04
CA ARG A 142 10.47 -12.00 -0.02
C ARG A 142 10.51 -10.96 -1.13
N ASN A 143 9.60 -10.96 -2.10
CA ASN A 143 9.60 -10.05 -3.24
C ASN A 143 8.51 -8.95 -3.14
N VAL A 144 7.79 -8.89 -2.01
CA VAL A 144 6.74 -7.90 -1.76
C VAL A 144 7.00 -7.18 -0.44
N PHE A 145 6.88 -5.85 -0.47
CA PHE A 145 6.70 -5.02 0.72
C PHE A 145 5.25 -4.56 0.80
N TYR A 146 4.59 -4.89 1.89
CA TYR A 146 3.17 -4.60 2.12
C TYR A 146 3.07 -3.28 2.91
N THR A 147 2.76 -2.18 2.20
CA THR A 147 2.62 -0.85 2.81
C THR A 147 1.17 -0.48 3.13
N GLY A 148 0.21 -1.33 2.76
CA GLY A 148 -1.15 -1.33 3.29
C GLY A 148 -1.33 -2.19 4.55
N ALA A 149 -2.54 -2.20 5.10
CA ALA A 149 -2.86 -2.90 6.35
C ALA A 149 -3.14 -4.39 6.21
N ALA A 150 -2.66 -5.17 7.19
CA ALA A 150 -3.16 -6.52 7.47
C ALA A 150 -4.46 -6.47 8.32
N PRO A 151 -5.22 -7.57 8.47
CA PRO A 151 -6.49 -7.57 9.20
C PRO A 151 -6.41 -7.05 10.65
N ASN A 152 -5.32 -7.31 11.37
CA ASN A 152 -5.11 -6.81 12.73
C ASN A 152 -4.85 -5.29 12.79
N GLN A 153 -4.61 -4.65 11.65
CA GLN A 153 -4.40 -3.22 11.47
C GLN A 153 -5.60 -2.54 10.80
N GLN A 154 -6.75 -3.20 10.63
CA GLN A 154 -7.96 -2.58 10.08
C GLN A 154 -9.22 -3.33 10.50
N ALA A 155 -9.46 -4.51 9.92
CA ALA A 155 -10.72 -5.24 10.02
C ALA A 155 -11.06 -5.65 11.46
N ILE A 156 -10.08 -6.17 12.20
CA ILE A 156 -10.29 -6.61 13.59
C ILE A 156 -10.58 -5.42 14.52
N PRO A 157 -9.75 -4.35 14.58
CA PRO A 157 -10.05 -3.21 15.45
C PRO A 157 -11.33 -2.46 15.07
N ALA A 158 -11.69 -2.39 13.79
CA ALA A 158 -12.94 -1.78 13.35
C ALA A 158 -14.17 -2.57 13.82
N THR A 159 -14.09 -3.90 13.76
CA THR A 159 -15.16 -4.77 14.28
C THR A 159 -15.25 -4.65 15.81
N GLU A 160 -14.12 -4.61 16.52
CA GLU A 160 -14.09 -4.36 17.97
C GLU A 160 -14.69 -3.00 18.33
N TYR A 161 -14.41 -1.96 17.56
CA TYR A 161 -15.01 -0.65 17.76
C TYR A 161 -16.54 -0.72 17.67
N LEU A 162 -17.09 -1.32 16.61
CA LEU A 162 -18.54 -1.50 16.44
C LEU A 162 -19.20 -2.31 17.57
N MET A 163 -18.50 -3.31 18.12
CA MET A 163 -18.94 -4.09 19.28
C MET A 163 -18.91 -3.30 20.59
N SER A 164 -18.06 -2.28 20.69
CA SER A 164 -17.89 -1.48 21.88
C SER A 164 -19.11 -0.57 22.14
N LYS A 165 -19.24 -0.06 23.37
CA LYS A 165 -20.28 0.93 23.70
C LYS A 165 -20.14 2.21 22.85
N GLU A 166 -18.90 2.60 22.54
CA GLU A 166 -18.60 3.81 21.77
C GLU A 166 -19.01 3.65 20.29
N GLY A 167 -18.81 2.47 19.70
CA GLY A 167 -19.21 2.18 18.32
C GLY A 167 -20.63 1.62 18.15
N GLY A 168 -21.49 1.73 19.17
CA GLY A 168 -22.92 1.41 19.09
C GLY A 168 -23.35 0.08 19.73
N GLY A 169 -22.41 -0.81 20.04
CA GLY A 169 -22.67 -2.07 20.74
C GLY A 169 -23.33 -3.12 19.86
N ALA A 170 -22.87 -3.25 18.61
CA ALA A 170 -23.35 -4.23 17.65
C ALA A 170 -23.20 -5.66 18.20
N LYS A 171 -24.23 -6.48 17.97
CA LYS A 171 -24.27 -7.90 18.34
C LYS A 171 -24.54 -8.81 17.15
N ARG A 172 -24.98 -8.23 16.03
CA ARG A 172 -25.33 -8.89 14.78
C ARG A 172 -24.57 -8.26 13.63
N PHE A 173 -24.05 -9.08 12.73
CA PHE A 173 -23.09 -8.66 11.72
C PHE A 173 -23.55 -9.10 10.34
N PHE A 174 -23.71 -8.14 9.43
CA PHE A 174 -23.95 -8.42 8.03
C PHE A 174 -22.63 -8.20 7.27
N LEU A 175 -22.00 -9.29 6.84
CA LEU A 175 -20.75 -9.28 6.09
C LEU A 175 -21.09 -9.22 4.58
N LEU A 176 -20.89 -8.06 3.95
CA LEU A 176 -21.14 -7.87 2.53
C LEU A 176 -19.82 -7.65 1.80
N GLY A 177 -19.56 -8.39 0.73
CA GLY A 177 -18.30 -8.27 0.00
C GLY A 177 -18.40 -8.56 -1.50
N THR A 178 -17.39 -8.14 -2.25
CA THR A 178 -17.23 -8.56 -3.65
C THR A 178 -16.66 -9.99 -3.71
N ASP A 179 -17.15 -10.84 -4.63
CA ASP A 179 -16.82 -12.26 -4.66
C ASP A 179 -15.42 -12.55 -5.24
N TYR A 180 -14.40 -12.33 -4.42
CA TYR A 180 -13.01 -12.73 -4.71
C TYR A 180 -12.20 -12.93 -3.43
N VAL A 181 -10.91 -13.23 -3.56
CA VAL A 181 -10.05 -13.70 -2.46
C VAL A 181 -10.00 -12.77 -1.23
N TYR A 182 -10.00 -11.45 -1.41
CA TYR A 182 -9.90 -10.53 -0.26
C TYR A 182 -11.16 -10.56 0.60
N PRO A 183 -12.38 -10.28 0.10
CA PRO A 183 -13.58 -10.31 0.92
C PRO A 183 -13.84 -11.69 1.51
N ARG A 184 -13.65 -12.77 0.71
CA ARG A 184 -13.82 -14.15 1.18
C ARG A 184 -12.92 -14.48 2.38
N THR A 185 -11.63 -14.12 2.30
CA THR A 185 -10.66 -14.44 3.35
C THR A 185 -10.81 -13.51 4.55
N THR A 186 -11.01 -12.22 4.33
CA THR A 186 -11.27 -11.25 5.40
C THR A 186 -12.53 -11.62 6.18
N ASN A 187 -13.65 -11.94 5.50
CA ASN A 187 -14.89 -12.35 6.17
C ASN A 187 -14.75 -13.68 6.88
N LYS A 188 -13.97 -14.64 6.36
CA LYS A 188 -13.62 -15.87 7.09
C LYS A 188 -12.89 -15.56 8.40
N ILE A 189 -11.90 -14.65 8.37
CA ILE A 189 -11.17 -14.21 9.56
C ILE A 189 -12.12 -13.51 10.54
N LEU A 190 -12.98 -12.61 10.05
CA LEU A 190 -13.95 -11.91 10.87
C LEU A 190 -14.98 -12.85 11.50
N ARG A 191 -15.48 -13.84 10.77
CA ARG A 191 -16.41 -14.85 11.32
C ARG A 191 -15.75 -15.62 12.46
N ALA A 192 -14.52 -16.10 12.27
CA ALA A 192 -13.77 -16.78 13.33
C ALA A 192 -13.50 -15.86 14.54
N PHE A 193 -13.17 -14.60 14.28
CA PHE A 193 -13.04 -13.57 15.33
C PHE A 193 -14.36 -13.36 16.09
N LEU A 194 -15.49 -13.19 15.40
CA LEU A 194 -16.81 -13.00 16.00
C LEU A 194 -17.23 -14.20 16.84
N HIS A 195 -16.98 -15.42 16.36
CA HIS A 195 -17.18 -16.65 17.13
C HIS A 195 -16.33 -16.66 18.40
N SER A 196 -15.06 -16.22 18.34
CA SER A 196 -14.21 -16.10 19.53
C SER A 196 -14.73 -15.10 20.57
N LYS A 197 -15.61 -14.17 20.15
CA LYS A 197 -16.31 -13.22 21.02
C LYS A 197 -17.71 -13.69 21.44
N GLY A 198 -18.10 -14.91 21.09
CA GLY A 198 -19.39 -15.51 21.47
C GLY A 198 -20.58 -15.13 20.59
N VAL A 199 -20.35 -14.53 19.41
CA VAL A 199 -21.41 -14.26 18.43
C VAL A 199 -21.81 -15.57 17.76
N LYS A 200 -23.12 -15.83 17.64
CA LYS A 200 -23.66 -17.08 17.06
C LYS A 200 -23.81 -16.95 15.55
N ASP A 201 -23.89 -18.07 14.82
CA ASP A 201 -24.09 -18.05 13.37
C ASP A 201 -25.41 -17.36 12.96
N ASP A 202 -26.48 -17.50 13.74
CA ASP A 202 -27.77 -16.79 13.50
C ASP A 202 -27.67 -15.25 13.66
N ASP A 203 -26.57 -14.77 14.25
CA ASP A 203 -26.23 -13.36 14.39
C ASP A 203 -25.20 -12.91 13.33
N ILE A 204 -24.82 -13.75 12.37
CA ILE A 204 -23.87 -13.42 11.30
C ILE A 204 -24.44 -13.80 9.92
N GLN A 205 -24.85 -12.81 9.14
CA GLN A 205 -25.24 -12.99 7.75
C GLN A 205 -24.10 -12.62 6.82
N GLU A 206 -23.88 -13.39 5.75
CA GLU A 206 -22.77 -13.19 4.82
C GLU A 206 -23.26 -13.28 3.37
N VAL A 207 -22.95 -12.27 2.56
CA VAL A 207 -23.43 -12.12 1.18
C VAL A 207 -22.30 -11.62 0.28
N TYR A 208 -22.22 -12.18 -0.93
CA TYR A 208 -21.23 -11.79 -1.94
C TYR A 208 -21.88 -11.38 -3.25
N THR A 209 -21.31 -10.36 -3.88
CA THR A 209 -21.71 -9.86 -5.21
C THR A 209 -20.53 -9.91 -6.18
N PRO A 210 -20.74 -10.14 -7.49
CA PRO A 210 -19.64 -10.09 -8.45
C PRO A 210 -19.09 -8.65 -8.61
N PHE A 211 -17.90 -8.51 -9.23
CA PHE A 211 -17.43 -7.20 -9.69
C PHE A 211 -18.44 -6.57 -10.67
N GLY A 212 -18.56 -5.24 -10.64
CA GLY A 212 -19.52 -4.51 -11.48
C GLY A 212 -20.99 -4.67 -11.07
N HIS A 213 -21.27 -5.26 -9.90
CA HIS A 213 -22.65 -5.43 -9.44
C HIS A 213 -23.29 -4.09 -9.06
N ALA A 214 -24.54 -3.89 -9.47
CA ALA A 214 -25.26 -2.63 -9.29
C ALA A 214 -26.66 -2.74 -8.65
N ASP A 215 -27.26 -3.94 -8.59
CA ASP A 215 -28.62 -4.15 -8.07
C ASP A 215 -28.60 -4.53 -6.59
N TYR A 216 -28.54 -3.52 -5.72
CA TYR A 216 -28.46 -3.71 -4.27
C TYR A 216 -29.83 -3.67 -3.57
N GLN A 217 -30.95 -3.49 -4.28
CA GLN A 217 -32.28 -3.28 -3.70
C GLN A 217 -32.65 -4.41 -2.72
N THR A 218 -32.50 -5.66 -3.18
CA THR A 218 -32.81 -6.85 -2.37
C THR A 218 -31.83 -7.01 -1.20
N ILE A 219 -30.55 -6.70 -1.41
CA ILE A 219 -29.52 -6.82 -0.36
C ILE A 219 -29.80 -5.82 0.76
N VAL A 220 -30.10 -4.56 0.44
CA VAL A 220 -30.41 -3.54 1.44
C VAL A 220 -31.73 -3.85 2.17
N ALA A 221 -32.74 -4.40 1.48
CA ALA A 221 -33.95 -4.89 2.13
C ALA A 221 -33.66 -6.04 3.10
N ASN A 222 -32.77 -6.97 2.74
CA ASN A 222 -32.34 -8.06 3.62
C ASN A 222 -31.57 -7.56 4.84
N ILE A 223 -30.72 -6.53 4.69
CA ILE A 223 -30.04 -5.88 5.82
C ILE A 223 -31.06 -5.34 6.82
N LYS A 224 -32.09 -4.64 6.34
CA LYS A 224 -33.18 -4.11 7.19
C LYS A 224 -33.95 -5.22 7.91
N THR A 225 -34.29 -6.30 7.22
CA THR A 225 -34.98 -7.43 7.84
C THR A 225 -34.10 -8.08 8.91
N PHE A 226 -32.81 -8.31 8.60
CA PHE A 226 -31.85 -8.88 9.53
C PHE A 226 -31.65 -8.02 10.78
N SER A 227 -31.73 -6.68 10.63
CA SER A 227 -31.56 -5.74 11.74
C SER A 227 -32.74 -5.66 12.71
N GLN A 228 -33.91 -6.20 12.36
CA GLN A 228 -35.07 -6.20 13.26
C GLN A 228 -34.87 -7.09 14.49
N ALA A 229 -33.98 -8.08 14.42
CA ALA A 229 -33.70 -9.00 15.52
C ALA A 229 -32.71 -8.44 16.58
N GLY A 230 -32.09 -7.27 16.33
CA GLY A 230 -31.23 -6.63 17.33
C GLY A 230 -30.20 -5.68 16.75
N LYS A 231 -29.32 -5.16 17.63
CA LYS A 231 -28.26 -4.22 17.26
C LYS A 231 -27.34 -4.81 16.20
N THR A 232 -27.45 -4.26 14.99
CA THR A 232 -26.82 -4.80 13.78
C THR A 232 -25.88 -3.77 13.17
N CYS A 233 -24.75 -4.23 12.64
CA CYS A 233 -23.91 -3.42 11.76
C CYS A 233 -23.65 -4.18 10.46
N VAL A 234 -23.27 -3.43 9.41
CA VAL A 234 -22.78 -3.98 8.15
C VAL A 234 -21.26 -3.78 8.10
N ILE A 235 -20.52 -4.83 7.80
CA ILE A 235 -19.11 -4.75 7.44
C ILE A 235 -19.03 -4.89 5.93
N SER A 236 -18.64 -3.81 5.26
CA SER A 236 -18.52 -3.75 3.81
C SER A 236 -17.08 -3.96 3.34
N THR A 237 -16.90 -5.02 2.57
CA THR A 237 -15.71 -5.38 1.79
C THR A 237 -16.01 -5.35 0.29
N VAL A 238 -16.98 -4.51 -0.11
CA VAL A 238 -17.31 -4.24 -1.52
C VAL A 238 -16.23 -3.37 -2.15
N ASN A 239 -15.84 -3.69 -3.40
CA ASN A 239 -14.72 -3.04 -4.08
C ASN A 239 -15.09 -2.40 -5.41
N GLY A 240 -14.25 -1.44 -5.84
CA GLY A 240 -14.32 -0.82 -7.15
C GLY A 240 -15.61 -0.02 -7.35
N ASP A 241 -16.06 0.02 -8.61
CA ASP A 241 -17.28 0.70 -9.04
C ASP A 241 -18.55 0.27 -8.28
N SER A 242 -18.57 -0.94 -7.71
CA SER A 242 -19.73 -1.55 -7.06
C SER A 242 -20.07 -0.88 -5.72
N ASN A 243 -19.15 -0.09 -5.16
CA ASN A 243 -19.42 0.74 -3.99
C ASN A 243 -20.49 1.80 -4.26
N VAL A 244 -20.40 2.49 -5.40
CA VAL A 244 -21.30 3.60 -5.75
C VAL A 244 -22.78 3.19 -5.68
N PRO A 245 -23.24 2.13 -6.38
CA PRO A 245 -24.63 1.69 -6.32
C PRO A 245 -25.04 1.16 -4.94
N PHE A 246 -24.15 0.48 -4.21
CA PHE A 246 -24.48 0.02 -2.85
C PHE A 246 -24.80 1.18 -1.91
N TYR A 247 -23.91 2.18 -1.83
CA TYR A 247 -24.12 3.33 -0.94
C TYR A 247 -25.29 4.20 -1.40
N LYS A 248 -25.48 4.37 -2.71
CA LYS A 248 -26.69 5.03 -3.25
C LYS A 248 -27.97 4.33 -2.78
N GLU A 249 -27.98 3.01 -2.79
CA GLU A 249 -29.16 2.24 -2.41
C GLU A 249 -29.46 2.28 -0.90
N LEU A 250 -28.44 2.36 -0.04
CA LEU A 250 -28.63 2.66 1.39
C LEU A 250 -29.43 3.97 1.57
N GLY A 251 -29.05 5.01 0.83
CA GLY A 251 -29.73 6.29 0.83
C GLY A 251 -31.15 6.23 0.26
N ASN A 252 -31.36 5.57 -0.88
CA ASN A 252 -32.68 5.40 -1.51
C ASN A 252 -33.68 4.72 -0.57
N GLN A 253 -33.21 3.73 0.18
CA GLN A 253 -34.02 3.00 1.13
C GLN A 253 -34.10 3.68 2.50
N GLY A 254 -33.40 4.80 2.70
CA GLY A 254 -33.40 5.54 3.96
C GLY A 254 -32.80 4.74 5.13
N LEU A 255 -31.90 3.80 4.87
CA LEU A 255 -31.21 3.05 5.93
C LEU A 255 -30.12 3.95 6.54
N LYS A 256 -30.41 4.55 7.69
CA LYS A 256 -29.50 5.50 8.34
C LYS A 256 -28.42 4.77 9.12
N ALA A 257 -27.25 5.39 9.21
CA ALA A 257 -26.14 4.88 10.02
C ALA A 257 -26.48 4.78 11.52
N THR A 258 -27.43 5.58 12.00
CA THR A 258 -27.95 5.50 13.39
C THR A 258 -28.76 4.24 13.65
N ASP A 259 -29.33 3.64 12.60
CA ASP A 259 -30.17 2.44 12.70
C ASP A 259 -29.29 1.20 12.48
N VAL A 260 -28.51 1.21 11.38
CA VAL A 260 -27.56 0.16 11.02
C VAL A 260 -26.28 0.83 10.50
N PRO A 261 -25.24 0.99 11.33
CA PRO A 261 -23.98 1.55 10.86
C PRO A 261 -23.32 0.61 9.86
N VAL A 262 -22.89 1.16 8.73
CA VAL A 262 -22.03 0.47 7.77
C VAL A 262 -20.60 0.92 7.99
N VAL A 263 -19.67 -0.01 8.22
CA VAL A 263 -18.23 0.27 8.16
C VAL A 263 -17.65 -0.24 6.85
N ALA A 264 -16.99 0.66 6.10
CA ALA A 264 -16.31 0.33 4.86
C ALA A 264 -14.84 0.02 5.12
N PHE A 265 -14.33 -1.06 4.52
CA PHE A 265 -12.89 -1.32 4.45
C PHE A 265 -12.28 -1.00 3.08
N SER A 266 -13.10 -0.56 2.12
CA SER A 266 -12.69 -0.32 0.73
C SER A 266 -13.40 0.88 0.09
N VAL A 267 -13.89 1.82 0.91
CA VAL A 267 -14.35 3.14 0.46
C VAL A 267 -13.59 4.22 1.21
N GLY A 268 -12.88 5.07 0.48
CA GLY A 268 -12.22 6.26 1.01
C GLY A 268 -12.73 7.54 0.35
N GLU A 269 -11.97 8.62 0.53
CA GLU A 269 -12.32 9.93 0.00
C GLU A 269 -12.45 9.92 -1.53
N GLU A 270 -11.66 9.09 -2.23
CA GLU A 270 -11.70 9.00 -3.70
C GLU A 270 -13.01 8.39 -4.22
N GLU A 271 -13.50 7.30 -3.63
CA GLU A 271 -14.80 6.72 -4.00
C GLU A 271 -15.96 7.66 -3.65
N LEU A 272 -15.89 8.34 -2.49
CA LEU A 272 -16.94 9.25 -2.04
C LEU A 272 -17.11 10.49 -2.94
N ARG A 273 -16.10 10.89 -3.71
CA ARG A 273 -16.21 12.00 -4.68
C ARG A 273 -17.25 11.75 -5.77
N GLY A 274 -17.53 10.47 -6.07
CA GLY A 274 -18.50 10.06 -7.08
C GLY A 274 -19.93 9.87 -6.55
N ILE A 275 -20.18 10.10 -5.26
CA ILE A 275 -21.43 9.71 -4.58
C ILE A 275 -22.06 10.93 -3.89
N ASP A 276 -23.40 11.01 -3.85
CA ASP A 276 -24.07 11.94 -2.94
C ASP A 276 -23.87 11.44 -1.49
N THR A 277 -23.05 12.16 -0.74
CA THR A 277 -22.61 11.80 0.61
C THR A 277 -23.61 12.17 1.69
N LYS A 278 -24.63 13.01 1.40
CA LYS A 278 -25.61 13.44 2.42
C LYS A 278 -26.38 12.29 3.06
N PRO A 279 -26.88 11.29 2.29
CA PRO A 279 -27.54 10.12 2.88
C PRO A 279 -26.57 9.19 3.63
N LEU A 280 -25.26 9.38 3.44
CA LEU A 280 -24.22 8.50 3.99
C LEU A 280 -23.63 9.01 5.30
N VAL A 281 -23.98 10.22 5.72
CA VAL A 281 -23.47 10.84 6.96
C VAL A 281 -23.68 9.89 8.14
N GLY A 282 -22.64 9.71 8.95
CA GLY A 282 -22.65 8.78 10.08
C GLY A 282 -22.16 7.37 9.75
N ASN A 283 -22.15 6.96 8.48
CA ASN A 283 -21.49 5.70 8.12
C ASN A 283 -20.00 5.80 8.36
N LEU A 284 -19.36 4.66 8.57
CA LEU A 284 -17.98 4.57 8.98
C LEU A 284 -17.09 4.06 7.85
N ALA A 285 -15.82 4.40 7.92
CA ALA A 285 -14.76 3.73 7.20
C ALA A 285 -13.59 3.46 8.15
N ALA A 286 -12.88 2.35 7.95
CA ALA A 286 -11.69 2.02 8.71
C ALA A 286 -10.46 2.11 7.82
N TRP A 287 -9.51 2.97 8.17
CA TRP A 287 -8.31 3.24 7.39
C TRP A 287 -7.13 3.56 8.30
N ASN A 288 -5.92 3.65 7.74
CA ASN A 288 -4.72 4.02 8.49
C ASN A 288 -4.34 5.50 8.29
N TYR A 289 -5.06 6.20 7.40
CA TYR A 289 -4.92 7.62 7.11
C TYR A 289 -6.26 8.19 6.62
N PHE A 290 -6.51 9.46 6.95
CA PHE A 290 -7.60 10.26 6.38
C PHE A 290 -7.07 11.65 5.99
N MET A 291 -7.54 12.20 4.87
CA MET A 291 -7.17 13.53 4.38
C MET A 291 -7.46 14.64 5.41
N SER A 292 -8.49 14.45 6.24
CA SER A 292 -8.94 15.42 7.23
C SER A 292 -8.01 15.57 8.45
N LEU A 293 -7.00 14.71 8.61
CA LEU A 293 -6.05 14.78 9.72
C LEU A 293 -5.32 16.13 9.78
N LYS A 294 -5.14 16.65 10.99
CA LYS A 294 -4.45 17.93 11.23
C LYS A 294 -3.06 17.68 11.81
N ASN A 295 -2.05 17.70 10.94
CA ASN A 295 -0.64 17.66 11.33
C ASN A 295 0.24 18.23 10.19
N PRO A 296 1.49 18.62 10.47
CA PRO A 296 2.36 19.24 9.46
C PRO A 296 2.66 18.35 8.25
N GLU A 297 2.87 17.05 8.46
CA GLU A 297 3.20 16.12 7.38
C GLU A 297 2.02 15.91 6.43
N ASN A 298 0.79 15.84 6.96
CA ASN A 298 -0.41 15.81 6.12
C ASN A 298 -0.64 17.12 5.36
N THR A 299 -0.40 18.26 5.99
CA THR A 299 -0.53 19.57 5.31
C THR A 299 0.41 19.65 4.11
N LYS A 300 1.65 19.19 4.26
CA LYS A 300 2.61 19.09 3.14
C LYS A 300 2.10 18.13 2.07
N PHE A 301 1.72 16.90 2.43
CA PHE A 301 1.27 15.89 1.48
C PHE A 301 0.10 16.36 0.61
N LYS A 302 -0.92 16.97 1.23
CA LYS A 302 -2.07 17.54 0.51
C LYS A 302 -1.69 18.68 -0.42
N ALA A 303 -0.81 19.58 0.02
CA ALA A 303 -0.34 20.68 -0.82
C ALA A 303 0.44 20.16 -2.03
N MET A 304 1.34 19.19 -1.82
CA MET A 304 2.12 18.57 -2.90
C MET A 304 1.20 17.92 -3.95
N PHE A 305 0.17 17.20 -3.51
CA PHE A 305 -0.78 16.56 -4.42
C PHE A 305 -1.68 17.57 -5.14
N ALA A 306 -2.19 18.59 -4.44
CA ALA A 306 -2.98 19.65 -5.07
C ALA A 306 -2.17 20.42 -6.13
N ASP A 307 -0.91 20.75 -5.83
CA ASP A 307 -0.01 21.41 -6.78
C ASP A 307 0.28 20.52 -7.99
N TRP A 308 0.48 19.22 -7.77
CA TRP A 308 0.68 18.25 -8.85
C TRP A 308 -0.54 18.15 -9.77
N VAL A 309 -1.73 18.06 -9.19
CA VAL A 309 -3.01 18.04 -9.93
C VAL A 309 -3.16 19.29 -10.78
N LYS A 310 -2.92 20.47 -10.19
CA LYS A 310 -3.00 21.76 -10.90
C LYS A 310 -1.96 21.88 -12.01
N LYS A 311 -0.68 21.59 -11.70
CA LYS A 311 0.44 21.72 -12.63
C LYS A 311 0.28 20.84 -13.86
N ASN A 312 -0.27 19.63 -13.70
CA ASN A 312 -0.43 18.67 -14.79
C ASN A 312 -1.84 18.63 -15.37
N ASN A 313 -2.72 19.56 -14.96
CA ASN A 313 -4.12 19.63 -15.41
C ASN A 313 -4.85 18.28 -15.31
N LEU A 314 -4.72 17.59 -14.18
CA LEU A 314 -5.29 16.26 -14.02
C LEU A 314 -6.82 16.31 -13.93
N PRO A 315 -7.54 15.32 -14.49
CA PRO A 315 -8.99 15.23 -14.39
C PRO A 315 -9.47 15.29 -12.93
N GLY A 316 -10.56 16.03 -12.70
CA GLY A 316 -11.12 16.28 -11.37
C GLY A 316 -10.63 17.57 -10.70
N GLY A 317 -9.48 18.13 -11.11
CA GLY A 317 -8.97 19.42 -10.63
C GLY A 317 -8.98 19.54 -9.10
N ASP A 318 -9.43 20.69 -8.60
CA ASP A 318 -9.46 21.01 -7.15
C ASP A 318 -10.36 20.09 -6.31
N LYS A 319 -11.16 19.21 -6.95
CA LYS A 319 -11.95 18.19 -6.25
C LYS A 319 -11.15 16.93 -5.94
N ARG A 320 -9.93 16.76 -6.46
CA ARG A 320 -9.08 15.60 -6.15
C ARG A 320 -8.73 15.59 -4.66
N VAL A 321 -8.73 14.41 -4.06
CA VAL A 321 -8.46 14.22 -2.64
C VAL A 321 -7.30 13.25 -2.47
N THR A 322 -6.81 13.12 -1.24
CA THR A 322 -5.86 12.10 -0.84
C THR A 322 -6.57 11.04 -0.01
N ASN A 323 -6.14 9.78 -0.08
CA ASN A 323 -6.67 8.69 0.73
C ASN A 323 -5.55 7.78 1.25
N ASP A 324 -5.91 6.74 2.01
CA ASP A 324 -4.93 5.85 2.65
C ASP A 324 -4.02 5.10 1.68
N PRO A 325 -4.52 4.50 0.58
CA PRO A 325 -3.64 3.86 -0.41
C PRO A 325 -2.66 4.83 -1.10
N MET A 326 -3.03 6.10 -1.27
CA MET A 326 -2.10 7.14 -1.74
C MET A 326 -1.00 7.43 -0.70
N GLU A 327 -1.34 7.51 0.59
CA GLU A 327 -0.34 7.63 1.67
C GLU A 327 0.62 6.45 1.67
N ALA A 328 0.10 5.22 1.58
CA ALA A 328 0.90 4.01 1.53
C ALA A 328 1.83 3.94 0.30
N THR A 329 1.39 4.49 -0.84
CA THR A 329 2.20 4.63 -2.07
C THR A 329 3.33 5.65 -1.84
N PHE A 330 3.00 6.82 -1.31
CA PHE A 330 3.96 7.88 -0.99
C PHE A 330 5.04 7.39 -0.01
N VAL A 331 4.61 6.74 1.08
CA VAL A 331 5.51 6.15 2.08
C VAL A 331 6.40 5.08 1.44
N GLY A 332 5.81 4.16 0.67
CA GLY A 332 6.55 3.08 0.01
C GLY A 332 7.70 3.58 -0.88
N ILE A 333 7.44 4.59 -1.72
CA ILE A 333 8.45 5.17 -2.61
C ILE A 333 9.58 5.83 -1.81
N HIS A 334 9.25 6.58 -0.75
CA HIS A 334 10.26 7.21 0.09
C HIS A 334 11.10 6.18 0.87
N MET A 335 10.49 5.11 1.39
CA MET A 335 11.24 4.05 2.08
C MET A 335 12.12 3.26 1.09
N TRP A 336 11.65 3.00 -0.13
CA TRP A 336 12.50 2.41 -1.16
C TRP A 336 13.72 3.29 -1.47
N LYS A 337 13.53 4.62 -1.62
CA LYS A 337 14.64 5.57 -1.77
C LYS A 337 15.63 5.48 -0.60
N GLN A 338 15.14 5.51 0.63
CA GLN A 338 15.98 5.39 1.83
C GLN A 338 16.77 4.07 1.84
N ALA A 339 16.14 2.97 1.41
CA ALA A 339 16.81 1.67 1.28
C ALA A 339 17.91 1.71 0.23
N ALA A 340 17.65 2.29 -0.93
CA ALA A 340 18.63 2.41 -2.00
C ALA A 340 19.85 3.23 -1.58
N GLU A 341 19.61 4.35 -0.88
CA GLU A 341 20.65 5.21 -0.32
C GLU A 341 21.48 4.48 0.75
N LYS A 342 20.81 3.80 1.69
CA LYS A 342 21.47 3.00 2.73
C LYS A 342 22.29 1.84 2.17
N ALA A 343 21.75 1.14 1.17
CA ALA A 343 22.41 0.02 0.49
C ALA A 343 23.48 0.47 -0.52
N LYS A 344 23.48 1.75 -0.90
CA LYS A 344 24.25 2.29 -2.03
C LYS A 344 24.04 1.46 -3.31
N SER A 345 22.81 0.97 -3.50
CA SER A 345 22.46 0.04 -4.58
C SER A 345 20.95 -0.03 -4.76
N VAL A 346 20.51 -0.28 -5.99
CA VAL A 346 19.12 -0.60 -6.32
C VAL A 346 18.87 -2.10 -6.52
N ASP A 347 19.87 -2.92 -6.21
CA ASP A 347 19.77 -4.38 -6.25
C ASP A 347 18.73 -4.90 -5.25
N VAL A 348 17.82 -5.75 -5.72
CA VAL A 348 16.66 -6.21 -4.94
C VAL A 348 17.07 -6.89 -3.63
N ASP A 349 18.14 -7.69 -3.62
CA ASP A 349 18.59 -8.41 -2.42
C ASP A 349 19.10 -7.43 -1.36
N LYS A 350 19.88 -6.44 -1.79
CA LYS A 350 20.39 -5.39 -0.89
C LYS A 350 19.28 -4.48 -0.39
N ILE A 351 18.34 -4.10 -1.24
CA ILE A 351 17.17 -3.29 -0.85
C ILE A 351 16.38 -4.00 0.24
N ARG A 352 16.15 -5.31 0.10
CA ARG A 352 15.36 -6.07 1.07
C ARG A 352 15.96 -6.03 2.48
N VAL A 353 17.26 -6.22 2.57
CA VAL A 353 17.98 -6.12 3.84
C VAL A 353 17.94 -4.68 4.38
N ALA A 354 18.11 -3.68 3.51
CA ALA A 354 18.15 -2.29 3.92
C ALA A 354 16.80 -1.74 4.40
N MET A 355 15.68 -2.29 3.91
CA MET A 355 14.31 -1.90 4.27
C MET A 355 13.93 -2.21 5.71
N VAL A 356 14.38 -3.33 6.26
CA VAL A 356 13.97 -3.76 7.61
C VAL A 356 14.42 -2.75 8.68
N GLY A 357 13.47 -2.36 9.53
CA GLY A 357 13.66 -1.39 10.63
C GLY A 357 13.74 0.07 10.18
N GLN A 358 13.54 0.38 8.89
CA GLN A 358 13.41 1.77 8.46
C GLN A 358 12.16 2.41 9.04
N LYS A 359 12.26 3.72 9.27
CA LYS A 359 11.20 4.54 9.85
C LYS A 359 10.84 5.71 8.94
N PHE A 360 9.56 6.04 8.89
CA PHE A 360 9.06 7.16 8.11
C PHE A 360 8.01 7.95 8.90
N ALA A 361 8.20 9.26 9.04
CA ALA A 361 7.20 10.16 9.59
C ALA A 361 6.13 10.42 8.52
N ALA A 362 4.97 9.78 8.66
CA ALA A 362 3.99 9.68 7.59
C ALA A 362 2.89 10.75 7.69
N PRO A 363 2.18 11.04 6.58
CA PRO A 363 1.02 11.95 6.57
C PRO A 363 -0.07 11.58 7.60
N SER A 364 -0.17 10.31 8.00
CA SER A 364 -1.04 9.85 9.10
C SER A 364 -0.72 10.52 10.46
N GLY A 365 0.43 11.17 10.59
CA GLY A 365 0.93 11.75 11.84
C GLY A 365 1.64 10.73 12.73
N PHE A 366 1.81 9.50 12.25
CA PHE A 366 2.54 8.43 12.94
C PHE A 366 3.92 8.26 12.32
N THR A 367 4.86 7.76 13.12
CA THR A 367 6.08 7.17 12.59
C THR A 367 5.81 5.70 12.29
N LEU A 368 5.89 5.33 11.02
CA LEU A 368 5.71 3.97 10.54
C LEU A 368 7.06 3.25 10.50
N GLU A 369 7.07 1.94 10.71
CA GLU A 369 8.29 1.11 10.72
C GLU A 369 8.09 -0.13 9.82
N MET A 370 9.06 -0.41 8.94
CA MET A 370 9.02 -1.62 8.11
C MET A 370 9.55 -2.82 8.89
N ASP A 371 8.73 -3.87 9.04
CA ASP A 371 9.07 -5.06 9.82
C ASP A 371 9.81 -6.12 8.99
N GLY A 372 10.37 -7.12 9.68
CA GLY A 372 10.98 -8.29 9.07
C GLY A 372 9.98 -9.24 8.41
N ASN A 373 8.67 -9.14 8.69
CA ASN A 373 7.66 -9.80 7.86
C ASN A 373 7.32 -9.04 6.57
N HIS A 374 8.08 -7.99 6.24
CA HIS A 374 7.88 -7.09 5.10
C HIS A 374 6.57 -6.29 5.12
N HIS A 375 5.89 -6.24 6.27
CA HIS A 375 4.72 -5.39 6.44
C HIS A 375 5.06 -4.13 7.21
N LEU A 376 4.38 -3.05 6.87
CA LEU A 376 4.51 -1.77 7.52
C LEU A 376 3.69 -1.73 8.82
N HIS A 377 4.25 -1.18 9.89
CA HIS A 377 3.48 -0.86 11.10
C HIS A 377 2.55 0.31 10.79
N LYS A 378 1.23 0.13 10.97
CA LYS A 378 0.23 1.14 10.63
C LYS A 378 -0.71 1.42 11.82
N PRO A 379 -1.12 2.69 12.06
CA PRO A 379 -2.15 3.02 13.02
C PRO A 379 -3.52 2.57 12.50
N VAL A 380 -4.54 2.49 13.34
CA VAL A 380 -5.93 2.26 12.87
C VAL A 380 -6.77 3.45 13.23
N MET A 381 -7.62 3.89 12.30
CA MET A 381 -8.53 5.01 12.47
C MET A 381 -9.92 4.61 11.98
N ILE A 382 -10.95 4.95 12.74
CA ILE A 382 -12.33 4.88 12.32
C ILE A 382 -12.80 6.29 12.02
N GLY A 383 -13.19 6.52 10.77
CA GLY A 383 -13.69 7.79 10.27
C GLY A 383 -15.18 7.72 10.04
N GLU A 384 -15.91 8.73 10.49
CA GLU A 384 -17.32 8.95 10.20
C GLU A 384 -17.48 9.85 8.97
N VAL A 385 -18.27 9.41 7.99
CA VAL A 385 -18.53 10.13 6.75
C VAL A 385 -19.22 11.47 7.04
N ARG A 386 -18.69 12.52 6.43
CA ARG A 386 -19.24 13.88 6.44
C ARG A 386 -20.01 14.16 5.15
N ALA A 387 -20.87 15.17 5.20
CA ALA A 387 -21.66 15.60 4.05
C ALA A 387 -20.81 16.12 2.87
N ASP A 388 -19.56 16.50 3.10
CA ASP A 388 -18.60 16.96 2.08
C ASP A 388 -17.70 15.83 1.52
N GLY A 389 -17.99 14.56 1.85
CA GLY A 389 -17.20 13.41 1.39
C GLY A 389 -15.86 13.22 2.08
N GLN A 390 -15.62 13.96 3.17
CA GLN A 390 -14.49 13.77 4.06
C GLN A 390 -14.89 12.93 5.29
N PHE A 391 -13.93 12.66 6.17
CA PHE A 391 -14.17 11.89 7.40
C PHE A 391 -13.87 12.69 8.66
N ASN A 392 -14.68 12.51 9.70
CA ASN A 392 -14.33 12.87 11.07
C ASN A 392 -13.72 11.63 11.75
N VAL A 393 -12.48 11.71 12.22
CA VAL A 393 -11.87 10.57 12.95
C VAL A 393 -12.50 10.49 14.34
N VAL A 394 -13.34 9.47 14.54
CA VAL A 394 -14.07 9.24 15.81
C VAL A 394 -13.30 8.34 16.76
N TRP A 395 -12.44 7.48 16.24
CA TRP A 395 -11.57 6.61 17.04
C TRP A 395 -10.24 6.39 16.33
N ARG A 396 -9.16 6.23 17.10
CA ARG A 396 -7.86 5.82 16.57
C ARG A 396 -6.97 5.14 17.60
N THR A 397 -6.02 4.35 17.13
CA THR A 397 -4.97 3.78 17.98
C THR A 397 -4.02 4.85 18.51
N LYS A 398 -3.39 4.58 19.66
CA LYS A 398 -2.38 5.49 20.25
C LYS A 398 -1.03 5.39 19.56
N THR A 399 -0.69 4.21 19.06
CA THR A 399 0.56 3.91 18.35
C THR A 399 0.26 3.18 17.06
N ALA A 400 1.25 3.11 16.15
CA ALA A 400 1.18 2.18 15.04
C ALA A 400 1.17 0.73 15.58
N ILE A 401 0.41 -0.14 14.92
CA ILE A 401 0.29 -1.55 15.25
C ILE A 401 1.23 -2.34 14.34
N ARG A 402 1.98 -3.27 14.90
CA ARG A 402 2.76 -4.25 14.12
C ARG A 402 1.82 -5.18 13.36
N ALA A 403 2.05 -5.36 12.07
CA ALA A 403 1.23 -6.28 11.27
C ALA A 403 1.40 -7.74 11.72
N GLN A 404 0.28 -8.46 11.74
CA GLN A 404 0.23 -9.91 11.92
C GLN A 404 -0.38 -10.49 10.63
N PRO A 405 0.46 -10.88 9.65
CA PRO A 405 -0.05 -11.37 8.37
C PRO A 405 -0.82 -12.68 8.54
N TRP A 406 -0.39 -13.55 9.45
CA TRP A 406 -1.11 -14.78 9.79
C TRP A 406 -2.11 -14.48 10.89
N SER A 407 -3.40 -14.58 10.59
CA SER A 407 -4.46 -14.32 11.56
C SER A 407 -4.42 -15.35 12.69
N PRO A 408 -4.45 -14.94 13.98
CA PRO A 408 -4.50 -15.88 15.11
C PRO A 408 -5.87 -16.57 15.24
N TYR A 409 -6.87 -16.15 14.47
CA TYR A 409 -8.21 -16.73 14.47
C TYR A 409 -8.37 -17.86 13.44
N ILE A 410 -7.37 -18.09 12.59
CA ILE A 410 -7.38 -19.15 11.60
C ILE A 410 -6.51 -20.30 12.12
N GLN A 411 -7.15 -21.45 12.36
CA GLN A 411 -6.46 -22.65 12.81
C GLN A 411 -5.35 -23.05 11.82
N GLY A 412 -4.17 -23.38 12.35
CA GLY A 412 -3.00 -23.79 11.58
C GLY A 412 -2.03 -22.64 11.26
N ASN A 413 -2.35 -21.41 11.67
CA ASN A 413 -1.47 -20.27 11.51
C ASN A 413 -0.41 -20.14 12.61
N GLU A 414 -0.55 -20.87 13.71
CA GLU A 414 0.34 -20.79 14.88
C GLU A 414 1.79 -21.20 14.54
N SER A 415 1.97 -22.07 13.54
CA SER A 415 3.27 -22.54 13.08
C SER A 415 3.85 -21.75 11.90
N LYS A 416 3.15 -20.72 11.40
CA LYS A 416 3.60 -19.96 10.24
C LYS A 416 4.78 -19.05 10.59
N PRO A 417 5.73 -18.84 9.67
CA PRO A 417 6.85 -17.95 9.90
C PRO A 417 6.36 -16.49 9.96
N ASP A 418 6.84 -15.70 10.92
CA ASP A 418 6.53 -14.28 11.06
C ASP A 418 7.72 -13.36 10.69
N VAL A 419 8.68 -13.92 9.95
CA VAL A 419 9.78 -13.17 9.33
C VAL A 419 10.10 -13.81 8.00
N VAL A 420 10.40 -13.01 6.97
CA VAL A 420 10.80 -13.52 5.67
C VAL A 420 12.15 -14.24 5.80
N SER A 421 12.22 -15.48 5.29
CA SER A 421 13.38 -16.37 5.47
C SER A 421 14.70 -15.81 4.91
N SER A 422 14.65 -14.95 3.89
CA SER A 422 15.84 -14.32 3.31
C SER A 422 16.47 -13.20 4.14
N ILE A 423 15.84 -12.81 5.27
CA ILE A 423 16.39 -11.78 6.15
C ILE A 423 17.43 -12.41 7.09
N PRO A 424 18.65 -11.84 7.20
CA PRO A 424 19.68 -12.30 8.12
C PRO A 424 19.17 -12.40 9.56
N ASP A 425 19.60 -13.43 10.30
CA ASP A 425 19.12 -13.74 11.65
C ASP A 425 19.17 -12.56 12.62
N PHE A 426 20.20 -11.73 12.54
CA PHE A 426 20.36 -10.56 13.42
C PHE A 426 19.33 -9.44 13.18
N LEU A 427 18.65 -9.45 12.03
CA LEU A 427 17.54 -8.53 11.70
C LEU A 427 16.16 -9.12 12.01
N ARG A 428 16.07 -10.42 12.31
CA ARG A 428 14.82 -11.12 12.63
C ARG A 428 14.31 -10.82 14.05
N ARG A 429 14.45 -9.58 14.53
CA ARG A 429 14.16 -9.18 15.92
C ARG A 429 12.80 -9.74 16.36
N ARG A 430 12.81 -10.80 17.17
CA ARG A 430 11.66 -11.20 17.99
C ARG A 430 11.47 -10.12 19.04
N ARG A 431 10.58 -9.17 18.79
CA ARG A 431 9.93 -8.43 19.89
C ARG A 431 8.54 -9.03 20.06
N VAL A 432 8.53 -10.23 20.65
CA VAL A 432 7.38 -10.67 21.42
C VAL A 432 7.65 -10.16 22.83
N ALA A 433 6.96 -9.11 23.21
CA ALA A 433 6.76 -8.71 24.60
C ALA A 433 5.26 -8.49 24.77
#